data_AF-A0A8T4FIN3-F1
#
_entry.id   AF-A0A8T4FIN3-F1
#
_cell.length_a   1.000
_cell.length_b   1.000
_cell.length_c   1.000
_cell.angle_alpha   90.00
_cell.angle_beta   90.00
_cell.angle_gamma   90.00
#
_symmetry.space_group_name_H-M   'P 1'
#
loop_
_entity.id
_entity.type
_entity.pdbx_description
1 polymer ?
#
loop_
_entity_poly.entity_id
_entity_poly.type
_entity_poly.pdbx_seq_one_letter_code
_entity_poly.pdbx_strand_id
1 'polypeptide(L)'
;MSLNTDAEALEIIELLLTGEIINKYDNLNKDDVPPRLRKILGNANCSTEIERPVVLSEAVVEKTLGISAAYDKVSKNPFVKYEDFGKRLGISALDAAAGWFLKQDV
;
A
#
# COMPACT_ATOMS: atom_id res chain seq x y z
N MET A 1 -8.75 -15.07 -16.63
CA MET A 1 -8.93 -14.68 -15.21
C MET A 1 -7.65 -14.16 -14.54
N SER A 2 -6.43 -14.38 -15.08
CA SER A 2 -5.16 -13.97 -14.42
C SER A 2 -4.85 -12.47 -14.45
N LEU A 3 -5.08 -11.79 -15.59
CA LEU A 3 -4.64 -10.40 -15.80
C LEU A 3 -5.17 -9.41 -14.76
N ASN A 4 -6.41 -9.60 -14.29
CA ASN A 4 -7.01 -8.73 -13.28
C ASN A 4 -6.33 -8.88 -11.91
N THR A 5 -5.87 -10.08 -11.58
CA THR A 5 -5.22 -10.36 -10.29
C THR A 5 -3.80 -9.78 -10.26
N ASP A 6 -3.10 -9.79 -11.39
CA ASP A 6 -1.75 -9.22 -11.50
C ASP A 6 -1.79 -7.68 -11.41
N ALA A 7 -2.78 -7.05 -12.05
CA ALA A 7 -3.02 -5.60 -11.93
C ALA A 7 -3.44 -5.21 -10.50
N GLU A 8 -4.34 -5.97 -9.87
CA GLU A 8 -4.74 -5.75 -8.47
C GLU A 8 -3.54 -5.89 -7.51
N ALA A 9 -2.68 -6.90 -7.72
CA ALA A 9 -1.48 -7.07 -6.92
C ALA A 9 -0.51 -5.88 -7.05
N LEU A 10 -0.37 -5.33 -8.26
CA LEU A 10 0.43 -4.15 -8.50
C LEU A 10 -0.10 -2.93 -7.76
N GLU A 11 -1.40 -2.66 -7.83
CA GLU A 11 -2.02 -1.54 -7.12
C GLU A 11 -1.90 -1.66 -5.61
N ILE A 12 -2.09 -2.87 -5.07
CA ILE A 12 -1.90 -3.13 -3.64
C ILE A 12 -0.43 -2.87 -3.26
N ILE A 13 0.53 -3.38 -4.02
CA ILE A 13 1.95 -3.23 -3.69
C ILE A 13 2.40 -1.77 -3.80
N GLU A 14 1.89 -0.99 -4.74
CA GLU A 14 2.15 0.45 -4.80
C GLU A 14 1.69 1.16 -3.52
N LEU A 15 0.48 0.85 -3.05
CA LEU A 15 -0.07 1.42 -1.82
C LEU A 15 0.77 1.02 -0.59
N LEU A 16 1.17 -0.25 -0.49
CA LEU A 16 2.02 -0.74 0.61
C LEU A 16 3.42 -0.10 0.59
N LEU A 17 4.04 0.03 -0.58
CA LEU A 17 5.33 0.72 -0.76
C LEU A 17 5.23 2.18 -0.32
N THR A 18 4.18 2.87 -0.75
CA THR A 18 3.94 4.27 -0.40
C THR A 18 3.79 4.42 1.12
N GLY A 19 2.97 3.59 1.76
CA GLY A 19 2.80 3.62 3.21
C GLY A 19 4.10 3.37 3.98
N GLU A 20 4.91 2.41 3.54
CA GLU A 20 6.20 2.10 4.17
C GLU A 20 7.22 3.24 4.00
N ILE A 21 7.30 3.87 2.83
CA ILE A 21 8.16 5.03 2.57
C ILE A 21 7.75 6.23 3.45
N ILE A 22 6.45 6.51 3.54
CA ILE A 22 5.91 7.60 4.36
C ILE A 22 6.13 7.37 5.87
N ASN A 23 6.13 6.12 6.32
CA ASN A 23 6.47 5.77 7.69
C ASN A 23 7.97 5.91 7.97
N LYS A 24 8.82 5.65 6.96
CA LYS A 24 10.28 5.71 7.06
C LYS A 24 10.82 7.14 7.05
N TYR A 25 10.19 8.04 6.31
CA TYR A 25 10.64 9.42 6.13
C TYR A 25 9.58 10.40 6.63
N ASP A 26 9.81 10.97 7.81
CA ASP A 26 8.92 11.90 8.52
C ASP A 26 8.77 13.26 7.84
N ASN A 27 9.77 13.66 7.05
CA ASN A 27 9.79 14.90 6.28
C ASN A 27 8.87 14.89 5.04
N LEU A 28 8.41 13.71 4.60
CA LEU A 28 7.45 13.60 3.50
C LEU A 28 6.06 14.05 3.95
N ASN A 29 5.25 14.58 3.04
CA ASN A 29 3.87 14.96 3.33
C ASN A 29 2.94 14.56 2.18
N LYS A 30 1.67 14.99 2.23
CA LYS A 30 0.68 14.64 1.20
C LYS A 30 1.10 15.03 -0.21
N ASP A 31 1.87 16.09 -0.39
CA ASP A 31 2.29 16.54 -1.70
C ASP A 31 3.31 15.60 -2.36
N ASP A 32 4.05 14.83 -1.56
CA ASP A 32 5.02 13.83 -2.02
C ASP A 32 4.37 12.49 -2.40
N VAL A 33 3.06 12.34 -2.16
CA VAL A 33 2.29 11.13 -2.42
C VAL A 33 1.53 11.24 -3.75
N PRO A 34 1.41 10.16 -4.55
CA PRO A 34 0.60 10.16 -5.76
C PRO A 34 -0.84 10.64 -5.49
N PRO A 35 -1.45 11.49 -6.35
CA PRO A 35 -2.76 12.08 -6.09
C PRO A 35 -3.86 11.08 -5.73
N ARG A 36 -3.84 9.88 -6.33
CA ARG A 36 -4.80 8.80 -6.00
C ARG A 36 -4.68 8.33 -4.54
N LEU A 37 -3.47 8.35 -3.97
CA LEU A 37 -3.19 7.83 -2.64
C LEU A 37 -3.29 8.88 -1.53
N ARG A 38 -3.27 10.18 -1.87
CA ARG A 38 -3.37 11.30 -0.89
C ARG A 38 -4.62 11.26 -0.02
N LYS A 39 -5.73 10.76 -0.56
CA LYS A 39 -7.01 10.63 0.17
C LYS A 39 -6.99 9.56 1.26
N ILE A 40 -6.06 8.62 1.18
CA ILE A 40 -5.96 7.45 2.06
C ILE A 40 -5.09 7.77 3.26
N LEU A 41 -3.94 8.39 2.98
CA LEU A 41 -2.91 8.68 3.99
C LEU A 41 -3.21 9.96 4.77
N GLY A 42 -4.30 10.63 4.43
CA GLY A 42 -4.62 11.93 4.94
C GLY A 42 -5.54 11.95 6.14
N ASN A 43 -5.23 12.80 7.10
CA ASN A 43 -6.23 13.22 8.08
C ASN A 43 -7.37 13.96 7.33
N ALA A 44 -8.62 13.56 7.59
CA ALA A 44 -9.80 14.19 7.00
C ALA A 44 -9.95 15.68 7.39
N ASN A 45 -9.34 16.08 8.51
CA ASN A 45 -9.46 17.41 9.10
C ASN A 45 -8.26 18.33 8.78
N CYS A 46 -7.21 17.83 8.12
CA CYS A 46 -6.02 18.62 7.81
C CYS A 46 -5.53 18.31 6.40
N SER A 47 -5.48 19.32 5.52
CA SER A 47 -5.24 19.13 4.09
C SER A 47 -3.83 18.69 3.72
N THR A 48 -2.84 18.88 4.59
CA THR A 48 -1.42 18.62 4.31
C THR A 48 -0.80 17.52 5.19
N GLU A 49 -1.38 17.25 6.37
CA GLU A 49 -0.84 16.27 7.31
C GLU A 49 -1.25 14.82 6.99
N ILE A 50 -0.27 13.92 7.15
CA ILE A 50 -0.44 12.48 7.09
C ILE A 50 -0.59 11.94 8.52
N GLU A 51 -1.61 11.09 8.72
CA GLU A 51 -1.78 10.37 9.99
C GLU A 51 -0.75 9.24 10.08
N ARG A 52 0.09 9.28 11.12
CA ARG A 52 1.22 8.35 11.30
C ARG A 52 1.09 7.52 12.59
N PRO A 53 1.54 6.25 12.59
CA PRO A 53 2.03 5.53 11.43
C PRO A 53 0.88 5.22 10.46
N VAL A 54 1.18 5.22 9.16
CA VAL A 54 0.28 4.70 8.14
C VAL A 54 0.14 3.20 8.36
N VAL A 55 -1.07 2.76 8.69
CA VAL A 55 -1.42 1.35 8.86
C VAL A 55 -2.45 0.98 7.81
N LEU A 56 -2.14 -0.03 7.01
CA LEU A 56 -2.97 -0.46 5.89
C LEU A 56 -3.60 -1.81 6.25
N SER A 57 -4.90 -1.81 6.54
CA SER A 57 -5.70 -3.03 6.71
C SER A 57 -6.41 -3.42 5.42
N GLU A 58 -6.87 -4.67 5.32
CA GLU A 58 -7.72 -5.11 4.19
C GLU A 58 -8.92 -4.18 3.99
N ALA A 59 -9.54 -3.70 5.07
CA ALA A 59 -10.66 -2.76 4.98
C ALA A 59 -10.25 -1.40 4.38
N VAL A 60 -9.03 -0.92 4.67
CA VAL A 60 -8.50 0.30 4.06
C VAL A 60 -8.22 0.09 2.58
N VAL A 61 -7.65 -1.06 2.21
CA VAL A 61 -7.38 -1.43 0.82
C VAL A 61 -8.69 -1.53 0.03
N GLU A 62 -9.69 -2.23 0.56
CA GLU A 62 -11.00 -2.39 -0.09
C GLU A 62 -11.71 -1.05 -0.27
N LYS A 63 -11.74 -0.19 0.77
CA LYS A 63 -12.33 1.16 0.68
C LYS A 63 -11.64 2.04 -0.38
N THR A 64 -10.35 1.81 -0.60
CA THR A 64 -9.51 2.67 -1.43
C THR A 64 -9.51 2.23 -2.89
N LEU A 65 -9.15 0.97 -3.11
CA LEU A 65 -8.89 0.40 -4.43
C LEU A 65 -10.09 -0.40 -4.94
N GLY A 66 -11.08 -0.68 -4.08
CA GLY A 66 -12.20 -1.56 -4.42
C GLY A 66 -11.79 -3.05 -4.48
N ILE A 67 -10.62 -3.39 -3.93
CA ILE A 67 -10.06 -4.74 -4.01
C ILE A 67 -10.27 -5.46 -2.67
N SER A 68 -11.16 -6.45 -2.66
CA SER A 68 -11.39 -7.34 -1.52
C SER A 68 -10.35 -8.47 -1.46
N ALA A 69 -10.17 -9.07 -0.27
CA ALA A 69 -9.21 -10.16 -0.03
C ALA A 69 -7.79 -9.80 -0.51
N ALA A 70 -7.34 -8.59 -0.15
CA ALA A 70 -6.08 -8.03 -0.63
C ALA A 70 -4.88 -8.94 -0.34
N TYR A 71 -4.85 -9.60 0.82
CA TYR A 71 -3.74 -10.47 1.16
C TYR A 71 -3.62 -11.66 0.19
N ASP A 72 -4.73 -12.26 -0.22
CA ASP A 72 -4.73 -13.40 -1.16
C ASP A 72 -4.07 -13.03 -2.50
N LYS A 73 -4.27 -11.79 -2.95
CA LYS A 73 -3.72 -11.24 -4.20
C LYS A 73 -2.21 -11.06 -4.14
N VAL A 74 -1.66 -10.72 -2.98
CA VAL A 74 -0.22 -10.41 -2.83
C VAL A 74 0.57 -11.44 -2.02
N SER A 75 -0.08 -12.46 -1.47
CA SER A 75 0.50 -13.49 -0.59
C SER A 75 1.69 -14.25 -1.18
N LYS A 76 1.79 -14.34 -2.51
CA LYS A 76 2.91 -14.97 -3.22
C LYS A 76 4.21 -14.14 -3.17
N ASN A 77 4.13 -12.88 -2.76
CA ASN A 77 5.28 -11.99 -2.69
C ASN A 77 5.97 -12.13 -1.33
N PRO A 78 7.23 -12.61 -1.27
CA PRO A 78 7.90 -12.95 0.00
C PRO A 78 8.23 -11.72 0.86
N PHE A 79 8.16 -10.52 0.30
CA PHE A 79 8.37 -9.25 0.98
C PHE A 79 7.08 -8.66 1.58
N VAL A 80 5.92 -9.30 1.39
CA VAL A 80 4.66 -8.89 2.00
C VAL A 80 4.54 -9.52 3.39
N LYS A 81 4.24 -8.68 4.38
CA LYS A 81 3.89 -9.13 5.74
C LYS A 81 2.38 -9.00 5.96
N TYR A 82 1.83 -9.93 6.73
CA TYR A 82 0.42 -9.93 7.11
C TYR A 82 0.28 -10.16 8.61
N GLU A 83 -0.51 -9.32 9.27
CA GLU A 83 -0.92 -9.47 10.66
C GLU A 83 -2.38 -9.90 10.67
N ASP A 84 -2.65 -11.13 11.13
CA ASP A 84 -4.02 -11.68 11.18
C ASP A 84 -4.95 -10.82 12.05
N PHE A 85 -4.43 -10.34 13.17
CA PHE A 85 -5.16 -9.45 14.05
C PHE A 85 -5.23 -8.05 13.45
N GLY A 86 -6.46 -7.56 13.21
CA GLY A 86 -6.66 -6.30 12.50
C GLY A 86 -6.43 -6.37 10.98
N LYS A 87 -6.07 -7.54 10.44
CA LYS A 87 -5.92 -7.82 9.00
C LYS A 87 -5.03 -6.81 8.28
N ARG A 88 -3.83 -6.59 8.82
CA ARG A 88 -2.91 -5.54 8.32
C ARG A 88 -1.91 -6.11 7.34
N LEU A 89 -1.66 -5.36 6.27
CA LEU A 89 -0.65 -5.65 5.27
C LEU A 89 0.51 -4.66 5.43
N GLY A 90 1.69 -5.07 4.98
CA GLY A 90 2.80 -4.14 4.79
C GLY A 90 3.97 -4.78 4.06
N ILE A 91 5.09 -4.07 4.02
CA ILE A 91 6.33 -4.54 3.39
C ILE A 91 7.36 -4.86 4.49
N SER A 92 8.00 -6.04 4.39
CA SER A 92 9.09 -6.45 5.28
C SER A 92 10.47 -6.12 4.71
N ALA A 93 10.59 -6.04 3.39
CA ALA A 93 11.84 -5.75 2.68
C ALA A 93 11.59 -4.75 1.54
N LEU A 94 11.84 -3.46 1.82
CA LEU A 94 11.52 -2.35 0.91
C LEU A 94 12.21 -2.48 -0.46
N ASP A 95 13.50 -2.79 -0.47
CA ASP A 95 14.27 -2.89 -1.72
C ASP A 95 13.80 -4.05 -2.61
N ALA A 96 13.43 -5.17 -2.00
CA ALA A 96 12.89 -6.33 -2.73
C ALA A 96 11.52 -6.02 -3.34
N ALA A 97 10.64 -5.36 -2.57
CA ALA A 97 9.33 -4.93 -3.05
C ALA A 97 9.45 -3.91 -4.18
N ALA A 98 10.31 -2.90 -4.06
CA ALA A 98 10.58 -1.92 -5.10
C ALA A 98 11.15 -2.57 -6.37
N GLY A 99 12.11 -3.48 -6.21
CA GLY A 99 12.70 -4.23 -7.33
C GLY A 99 11.71 -5.16 -8.03
N TRP A 100 10.72 -5.70 -7.31
CA TRP A 100 9.61 -6.43 -7.91
C TRP A 100 8.68 -5.50 -8.68
N PHE A 101 8.30 -4.36 -8.08
CA PHE A 101 7.37 -3.39 -8.65
C PHE A 101 7.89 -2.81 -9.99
N LEU A 102 9.18 -2.47 -10.05
CA LEU A 102 9.82 -1.94 -11.26
C LEU A 102 9.92 -2.94 -12.42
N LYS A 103 9.76 -4.24 -12.15
CA LYS A 103 9.79 -5.31 -13.18
C LYS A 103 8.41 -5.66 -13.73
N GLN A 104 7.35 -5.11 -13.15
CA GLN A 104 6.00 -5.35 -13.64
C GLN A 104 5.80 -4.49 -14.90
N ASP A 105 5.65 -5.15 -16.04
CA ASP A 105 5.28 -4.53 -17.31
C ASP A 105 3.74 -4.53 -17.36
N VAL A 106 3.13 -3.35 -17.47
CA VAL A 106 1.67 -3.17 -17.48
C VAL A 106 1.21 -2.60 -18.81
#